data_AF-A0A957S8S0-F1
#
_entry.id   AF-A0A957S8S0-F1
#
_cell.length_a   1.000
_cell.length_b   1.000
_cell.length_c   1.000
_cell.angle_alpha   90.00
_cell.angle_beta   90.00
_cell.angle_gamma   90.00
#
_symmetry.space_group_name_H-M   'P 1'
#
loop_
_entity.id
_entity.type
_entity.pdbx_description
1 polymer ?
#
loop_
_entity_poly.entity_id
_entity_poly.type
_entity_poly.pdbx_seq_one_letter_code
_entity_poly.pdbx_strand_id
1 'polypeptide(L)' 'MTNTTLPSTQVQLDTIQTYLRAHKLDGWLLYDFRGTNPIALHVAGLQRSGTRRWFLWIPQAGRPVWLIHAIEG' A
#
# COMPACT_ATOMS: atom_id res chain seq x y z
N MET A 1 -12.42 -26.97 -15.41
CA MET A 1 -12.91 -26.05 -14.36
C MET A 1 -11.70 -25.25 -13.88
N THR A 2 -11.54 -24.03 -14.38
CA THR A 2 -10.33 -23.22 -14.22
C THR A 2 -10.29 -22.58 -12.84
N ASN A 3 -9.31 -22.95 -12.01
CA ASN A 3 -8.96 -22.23 -10.80
C ASN A 3 -8.48 -20.82 -11.19
N THR A 4 -9.30 -19.80 -10.96
CA THR A 4 -8.86 -18.40 -10.98
C THR A 4 -8.07 -18.16 -9.70
N THR A 5 -6.79 -18.49 -9.73
CA THR A 5 -5.82 -17.99 -8.74
C THR A 5 -5.79 -16.48 -8.92
N LEU A 6 -6.46 -15.74 -8.03
CA LEU A 6 -6.28 -14.30 -7.94
C LEU A 6 -4.79 -14.06 -7.70
N PRO A 7 -4.11 -13.25 -8.52
CA PRO A 7 -2.70 -12.96 -8.31
C PRO A 7 -2.55 -12.44 -6.89
N SER A 8 -1.70 -13.10 -6.11
CA SER A 8 -1.19 -12.58 -4.85
C SER A 8 -0.87 -11.11 -5.05
N THR A 9 -1.24 -10.29 -4.08
CA THR A 9 -1.11 -8.83 -4.00
C THR A 9 0.35 -8.35 -4.03
N GLN A 10 1.15 -8.85 -4.97
CA GLN A 10 2.29 -8.18 -5.60
C GLN A 10 1.74 -7.08 -6.49
N VAL A 11 1.20 -6.00 -5.92
CA VAL A 11 1.48 -4.73 -6.57
C VAL A 11 3.00 -4.64 -6.57
N GLN A 12 3.59 -4.67 -7.77
CA GLN A 12 5.03 -4.84 -7.96
C GLN A 12 5.74 -3.67 -7.29
N LEU A 13 6.17 -3.89 -6.05
CA LEU A 13 6.95 -2.91 -5.27
C LEU A 13 8.11 -2.38 -6.12
N ASP A 14 8.72 -3.26 -6.91
CA ASP A 14 9.77 -2.91 -7.87
C ASP A 14 9.31 -1.90 -8.93
N THR A 15 8.09 -2.04 -9.46
CA THR A 15 7.53 -1.06 -10.41
C THR A 15 7.32 0.29 -9.74
N ILE A 16 6.72 0.31 -8.54
CA ILE A 16 6.51 1.55 -7.79
C ILE A 16 7.86 2.21 -7.49
N GLN A 17 8.82 1.46 -6.96
CA GLN A 17 10.13 1.98 -6.61
C GLN A 17 10.94 2.42 -7.84
N THR A 18 10.80 1.73 -8.96
CA THR A 18 11.42 2.15 -10.24
C THR A 18 10.84 3.48 -10.71
N TYR A 19 9.52 3.64 -10.64
CA TYR A 19 8.86 4.91 -10.97
C TYR A 19 9.34 6.03 -10.05
N LEU A 20 9.34 5.81 -8.73
CA LEU A 20 9.80 6.79 -7.75
C LEU A 20 11.23 7.26 -8.04
N ARG A 21 12.17 6.33 -8.28
CA ARG A 21 13.56 6.65 -8.63
C ARG A 21 13.67 7.41 -9.95
N ALA A 22 12.96 6.98 -11.00
CA ALA A 22 12.98 7.63 -12.31
C ALA A 22 12.49 9.10 -12.24
N HIS A 23 11.55 9.38 -11.33
CA HIS A 23 10.98 10.71 -11.12
C HIS A 23 11.63 11.50 -9.98
N LYS A 24 12.72 10.98 -9.36
CA LYS A 24 13.42 11.62 -8.23
C LYS A 24 12.50 11.93 -7.05
N LEU A 25 11.57 11.01 -6.76
CA LEU A 25 10.67 11.07 -5.62
C LEU A 25 11.19 10.16 -4.50
N ASP A 26 11.20 10.64 -3.26
CA ASP A 26 11.73 9.85 -2.14
C ASP A 26 10.82 8.68 -1.72
N GLY A 27 9.53 8.78 -2.03
CA GLY A 27 8.57 7.74 -1.74
C GLY A 27 7.13 8.15 -1.98
N TRP A 28 6.23 7.21 -1.71
CA TRP A 28 4.80 7.39 -1.80
C TRP A 28 4.17 7.14 -0.43
N LEU A 29 3.52 8.16 0.13
CA LEU A 29 2.72 8.01 1.34
C LEU A 29 1.27 7.77 0.96
N LEU A 30 0.81 6.54 1.16
CA LEU A 30 -0.58 6.16 0.99
C LEU A 30 -1.35 6.40 2.27
N TYR A 31 -2.60 6.83 2.14
CA TYR A 31 -3.52 7.08 3.22
C TYR A 31 -4.87 6.46 2.89
N ASP A 32 -5.51 5.87 3.89
CA ASP A 32 -6.92 5.57 3.83
C ASP A 32 -7.60 5.66 5.21
N PHE A 33 -8.90 5.97 5.17
CA PHE A 33 -9.81 5.89 6.31
C PHE A 33 -11.16 5.40 5.81
N ARG A 34 -11.68 4.31 6.39
CA ARG A 34 -12.99 3.74 6.03
C ARG A 34 -13.14 3.38 4.54
N GLY A 35 -12.04 3.12 3.82
CA GLY A 35 -12.08 2.68 2.43
C GLY A 35 -12.36 3.79 1.42
N THR A 36 -12.13 5.05 1.80
CA THR A 36 -12.23 6.21 0.91
C THR A 36 -11.28 6.16 -0.28
N ASN A 37 -10.16 5.44 -0.17
CA ASN A 37 -9.12 5.37 -1.17
C ASN A 37 -8.94 3.93 -1.68
N PRO A 38 -9.62 3.54 -2.77
CA PRO A 38 -9.52 2.20 -3.32
C PRO A 38 -8.12 1.89 -3.87
N ILE A 39 -7.36 2.91 -4.31
CA ILE A 39 -5.98 2.74 -4.76
C ILE A 39 -5.09 2.34 -3.58
N ALA A 40 -5.21 3.03 -2.44
CA ALA A 40 -4.45 2.69 -1.25
C ALA A 40 -4.76 1.27 -0.76
N LEU A 41 -6.04 0.85 -0.77
CA LEU A 41 -6.42 -0.52 -0.43
C LEU A 41 -5.79 -1.55 -1.37
N HIS A 42 -5.88 -1.32 -2.67
CA HIS A 42 -5.30 -2.21 -3.68
C HIS A 42 -3.78 -2.34 -3.54
N VAL A 43 -3.06 -1.21 -3.43
CA VAL A 43 -1.60 -1.18 -3.28
C VAL A 43 -1.15 -1.82 -1.97
N ALA A 44 -1.92 -1.63 -0.91
CA ALA A 44 -1.62 -2.24 0.39
C ALA A 44 -2.06 -3.71 0.50
N GLY A 45 -2.69 -4.26 -0.53
CA GLY A 45 -3.19 -5.63 -0.55
C GLY A 45 -4.36 -5.89 0.40
N LEU A 46 -5.12 -4.86 0.75
CA LEU A 46 -6.26 -4.92 1.65
C LEU A 46 -7.57 -4.98 0.87
N GLN A 47 -8.48 -5.88 1.28
CA GLN A 47 -9.83 -5.97 0.71
C GLN A 47 -10.80 -4.93 1.29
N ARG A 48 -10.54 -4.48 2.52
CA ARG A 48 -11.36 -3.50 3.24
C ARG A 48 -10.48 -2.71 4.21
N SER A 49 -10.91 -1.49 4.50
CA SER A 49 -10.30 -0.68 5.54
C SER A 49 -11.03 -0.83 6.87
N GLY A 50 -10.32 -0.60 7.97
CA GLY A 50 -10.90 -0.53 9.30
C GLY A 50 -11.59 0.81 9.58
N THR A 51 -12.07 0.96 10.81
CA THR A 51 -12.63 2.22 11.32
C THR A 51 -11.56 3.22 11.75
N ARG A 52 -10.29 2.83 11.71
CA ARG A 52 -9.13 3.67 12.07
C ARG A 52 -8.37 4.09 10.83
N ARG A 53 -7.82 5.30 10.86
CA ARG A 53 -6.93 5.79 9.80
C ARG A 53 -5.59 5.04 9.85
N TRP A 54 -5.02 4.82 8.68
CA TRP A 54 -3.69 4.24 8.54
C TRP A 54 -2.95 4.90 7.37
N PHE A 55 -1.63 4.78 7.41
CA PHE A 55 -0.76 5.16 6.31
C PHE A 55 0.21 4.04 5.97
N LEU A 56 0.58 3.96 4.70
CA LEU A 56 1.64 3.08 4.21
C LEU A 56 2.66 3.94 3.47
N TRP A 57 3.86 4.00 4.02
CA TRP A 57 5.01 4.64 3.39
C TRP A 57 5.73 3.63 2.50
N ILE A 58 5.82 3.90 1.20
CA ILE A 58 6.61 3.13 0.24
C ILE A 58 7.81 3.99 -0.18
N PRO A 59 9.02 3.75 0.36
CA PRO A 59 10.20 4.50 -0.05
C PRO A 59 10.65 4.09 -1.47
N GLN A 60 11.39 4.95 -2.14
CA GLN A 60 12.00 4.66 -3.45
C GLN A 60 13.00 3.48 -3.43
N ALA A 61 13.48 3.09 -2.25
CA ALA A 61 14.29 1.92 -2.02
C ALA A 61 14.07 1.38 -0.60
N GLY A 62 14.11 0.07 -0.44
CA GLY A 62 13.92 -0.59 0.86
C GLY A 62 12.48 -1.05 1.11
N ARG A 63 12.12 -1.19 2.38
CA ARG A 63 10.89 -1.87 2.82
C ARG A 63 9.76 -0.85 3.00
N PRO A 64 8.53 -1.15 2.55
CA PRO A 64 7.36 -0.37 2.96
C PRO A 64 7.17 -0.38 4.47
N VAL A 65 6.70 0.74 5.03
CA VAL A 65 6.49 0.93 6.47
C VAL A 65 5.05 1.36 6.72
N TRP A 66 4.37 0.65 7.62
CA TRP A 66 3.04 1.01 8.07
C TRP A 66 3.13 2.03 9.20
N LEU A 67 2.38 3.13 9.08
CA LEU A 67 2.16 4.08 10.16
C LEU A 67 0.70 3.98 10.56
N ILE A 68 0.47 3.22 11.63
CA ILE A 68 -0.85 2.99 12.20
C ILE A 68 -0.98 3.70 13.54
N HIS A 69 -2.22 3.98 13.93
CA HIS A 69 -2.48 4.57 15.23
C HIS A 69 -2.09 3.58 16.35
N ALA A 70 -1.22 3.99 17.27
CA ALA A 70 -0.70 3.13 18.34
C ALA A 70 -1.73 2.73 19.42
N ILE A 71 -2.95 3.28 19.39
CA ILE A 71 -3.89 3.14 20.50
C ILE A 71 -4.68 1.83 20.42
N GLU A 72 -4.22 0.77 21.04
CA GLU A 72 -5.07 -0.07 21.90
C GLU A 72 -4.27 -0.32 23.18
N GLY A 73 -4.43 0.61 24.14
CA GLY A 73 -4.54 0.22 25.53
C GLY A 73 -6.00 -0.02 25.85
#